data_AF-A0A952IFY4-F1
#
_entry.id   AF-A0A952IFY4-F1
#
_cell.length_a   1.000
_cell.length_b   1.000
_cell.length_c   1.000
_cell.angle_alpha   90.00
_cell.angle_beta   90.00
_cell.angle_gamma   90.00
#
_symmetry.space_group_name_H-M   'P 1'
#
loop_
_entity.id
_entity.type
_entity.pdbx_description
1 polymer ?
#
loop_
_entity_poly.entity_id
_entity_poly.type
_entity_poly.pdbx_seq_one_letter_code
_entity_poly.pdbx_strand_id
1 'polypeptide(L)'
;MISSVNTAIIVKTISGLVLLSALILAAEASPQVQHNNPHQSLIGRFDSTNSAAIAAANAFNPSSVAQDREFIGAIYRCANHYHYSLAAGRRGSGKASIRVGRFPGCRVTAMWHTHGNENSRHRYFSDLDTQLAETLQVPFYMADYTGHLRIFAPGDKKMTRFTARKLGLGLNNGFATGSLVKDARGERIRIAT
;
A
#
# COMPACT_ATOMS: atom_id res chain seq x y z
N MET A 1 -24.11 -25.44 3.28
CA MET A 1 -23.33 -24.46 4.07
C MET A 1 -21.97 -24.29 3.42
N ILE A 2 -21.69 -23.14 2.81
CA ILE A 2 -20.40 -22.88 2.16
C ILE A 2 -19.49 -22.27 3.23
N SER A 3 -18.47 -23.02 3.66
CA SER A 3 -17.45 -22.53 4.58
C SER A 3 -16.62 -21.44 3.88
N SER A 4 -16.66 -20.22 4.40
CA SER A 4 -15.87 -19.10 3.87
C SER A 4 -14.43 -19.24 4.35
N VAL A 5 -13.50 -19.46 3.41
CA VAL A 5 -12.06 -19.45 3.69
C VAL A 5 -11.59 -18.00 3.82
N ASN A 6 -11.01 -17.64 4.97
CA ASN A 6 -10.40 -16.34 5.21
C ASN A 6 -8.96 -16.33 4.68
N THR A 7 -8.70 -15.60 3.60
CA THR A 7 -7.33 -15.39 3.10
C THR A 7 -6.70 -14.21 3.84
N ALA A 8 -5.80 -14.50 4.79
CA ALA A 8 -4.97 -13.48 5.42
C ALA A 8 -3.64 -13.38 4.65
N ILE A 9 -3.42 -12.28 3.93
CA ILE A 9 -2.11 -11.97 3.37
C ILE A 9 -1.30 -11.30 4.49
N ILE A 10 -0.33 -12.01 5.05
CA ILE A 10 0.62 -11.47 6.02
C ILE A 10 1.90 -11.13 5.27
N VAL A 11 2.13 -9.83 5.08
CA VAL A 11 3.38 -9.35 4.48
C VAL A 11 4.40 -9.12 5.60
N LYS A 12 5.40 -10.02 5.70
CA LYS A 12 6.54 -9.92 6.62
C LYS A 12 7.83 -9.70 5.83
N THR A 13 8.47 -8.55 6.02
CA THR A 13 9.82 -8.27 5.49
C THR A 13 10.89 -8.71 6.49
N ILE A 14 11.57 -9.81 6.23
CA ILE A 14 12.89 -10.14 6.82
C ILE A 14 13.93 -9.87 5.74
N SER A 15 14.96 -9.11 6.09
CA SER A 15 16.10 -8.84 5.20
C SER A 15 16.67 -10.16 4.68
N GLY A 16 16.56 -10.39 3.37
CA GLY A 16 17.34 -11.44 2.67
C GLY A 16 16.59 -12.69 2.18
N LEU A 17 15.33 -12.92 2.55
CA LEU A 17 14.55 -14.01 1.95
C LEU A 17 13.04 -13.73 2.11
N VAL A 18 12.35 -13.51 0.99
CA VAL A 18 10.89 -13.34 0.96
C VAL A 18 10.25 -14.73 0.86
N LEU A 19 9.77 -15.29 1.97
CA LEU A 19 8.77 -16.35 1.91
C LEU A 19 7.39 -15.70 1.75
N LEU A 20 6.85 -15.70 0.53
CA LEU A 20 5.42 -15.56 0.30
C LEU A 20 4.77 -16.90 0.63
N SER A 21 4.47 -17.14 1.90
CA SER A 21 3.65 -18.30 2.28
C SER A 21 2.18 -17.92 2.19
N ALA A 22 1.51 -18.32 1.09
CA ALA A 22 0.06 -18.47 1.10
C ALA A 22 -0.28 -19.71 1.96
N LEU A 23 -0.24 -19.54 3.29
CA LEU A 23 -0.55 -20.63 4.21
C LEU A 23 -2.06 -20.73 4.39
N ILE A 24 -2.68 -21.74 3.76
CA ILE A 24 -4.04 -22.18 4.08
C ILE A 24 -3.93 -22.97 5.40
N LEU A 25 -4.09 -22.31 6.55
CA LEU A 25 -4.25 -23.03 7.82
C LEU A 25 -5.73 -23.33 8.06
N ALA A 26 -6.04 -24.63 8.20
CA ALA A 26 -7.07 -25.04 9.14
C ALA A 26 -6.52 -24.77 10.55
N ALA A 27 -7.15 -23.88 11.30
CA ALA A 27 -6.64 -23.46 12.61
C ALA A 27 -7.05 -24.46 13.71
N GLU A 28 -6.07 -25.13 14.32
CA GLU A 28 -6.21 -25.64 15.69
C GLU A 28 -5.90 -24.52 16.68
N ALA A 29 -6.74 -24.41 17.72
CA ALA A 29 -6.79 -23.28 18.63
C ALA A 29 -5.61 -23.28 19.62
N SER A 30 -4.56 -22.54 19.28
CA SER A 30 -3.53 -22.11 20.24
C SER A 30 -3.90 -20.72 20.77
N PRO A 31 -3.73 -20.41 22.08
CA PRO A 31 -4.18 -19.14 22.65
C PRO A 31 -3.25 -18.02 22.20
N GLN A 32 -3.59 -17.37 21.09
CA GLN A 32 -2.96 -16.15 20.63
C GLN A 32 -3.46 -14.98 21.47
N VAL A 33 -2.52 -14.23 22.05
CA VAL A 33 -2.74 -12.91 22.65
C VAL A 33 -3.52 -12.05 21.65
N GLN A 34 -4.80 -11.83 21.95
CA GLN A 34 -5.67 -10.94 21.20
C GLN A 34 -5.21 -9.50 21.43
N HIS A 35 -4.24 -9.04 20.62
CA HIS A 35 -4.16 -7.61 20.35
C HIS A 35 -5.44 -7.24 19.61
N ASN A 36 -6.39 -6.66 20.34
CA ASN A 36 -7.63 -6.04 19.87
C ASN A 36 -7.46 -5.56 18.42
N ASN A 37 -7.97 -6.32 17.44
CA ASN A 37 -8.00 -5.89 16.05
C ASN A 37 -9.06 -4.78 16.01
N PRO A 38 -8.72 -3.49 15.89
CA PRO A 38 -9.74 -2.52 15.51
C PRO A 38 -10.26 -2.98 14.16
N HIS A 39 -11.57 -3.19 14.06
CA HIS A 39 -12.23 -3.42 12.79
C HIS A 39 -11.71 -2.38 11.80
N GLN A 40 -11.00 -2.84 10.76
CA GLN A 40 -10.63 -1.94 9.67
C GLN A 40 -11.92 -1.30 9.18
N SER A 41 -12.02 -0.01 9.35
CA SER A 41 -13.20 0.75 8.93
C SER A 41 -12.97 1.27 7.53
N LEU A 42 -14.04 1.30 6.74
CA LEU A 42 -14.05 1.99 5.46
C LEU A 42 -14.28 3.48 5.72
N ILE A 43 -13.40 4.32 5.19
CA ILE A 43 -13.37 5.76 5.46
C ILE A 43 -13.76 6.52 4.20
N GLY A 44 -14.60 7.54 4.39
CA GLY A 44 -15.07 8.46 3.36
C GLY A 44 -16.03 7.81 2.36
N ARG A 45 -16.47 8.60 1.37
CA ARG A 45 -17.27 8.16 0.21
C ARG A 45 -16.84 9.02 -0.97
N PHE A 46 -16.29 8.38 -2.01
CA PHE A 46 -15.67 9.06 -3.14
C PHE A 46 -16.21 8.54 -4.47
N ASP A 47 -16.03 9.32 -5.52
CA ASP A 47 -16.58 9.03 -6.86
C ASP A 47 -15.64 8.19 -7.73
N SER A 48 -14.36 8.10 -7.36
CA SER A 48 -13.36 7.31 -8.07
C SER A 48 -12.27 6.74 -7.15
N THR A 49 -11.57 5.72 -7.64
CA THR A 49 -10.35 5.19 -7.02
C THR A 49 -9.32 6.29 -6.78
N ASN A 50 -9.10 7.17 -7.77
CA ASN A 50 -8.13 8.27 -7.67
C ASN A 50 -8.52 9.24 -6.56
N SER A 51 -9.78 9.68 -6.50
CA SER A 51 -10.24 10.59 -5.45
C SER A 51 -10.09 10.00 -4.05
N ALA A 52 -10.36 8.70 -3.88
CA ALA A 52 -10.17 8.02 -2.59
C ALA A 52 -8.68 7.93 -2.21
N ALA A 53 -7.80 7.60 -3.16
CA ALA A 53 -6.35 7.54 -2.94
C ALA A 53 -5.76 8.92 -2.61
N ILE A 54 -6.19 9.97 -3.33
CA ILE A 54 -5.78 11.37 -3.08
C ILE A 54 -6.23 11.81 -1.69
N ALA A 55 -7.49 11.52 -1.31
CA ALA A 55 -8.00 11.86 0.01
C ALA A 55 -7.24 11.15 1.13
N ALA A 56 -6.98 9.85 0.97
CA ALA A 56 -6.18 9.07 1.92
C ALA A 56 -4.76 9.64 2.05
N ALA A 57 -4.08 9.88 0.93
CA ALA A 57 -2.75 10.45 0.90
C ALA A 57 -2.70 11.83 1.58
N ASN A 58 -3.63 12.73 1.28
CA ASN A 58 -3.69 14.05 1.92
C ASN A 58 -3.95 13.98 3.43
N ALA A 59 -4.77 13.03 3.88
CA ALA A 59 -5.07 12.88 5.29
C ALA A 59 -3.87 12.38 6.12
N PHE A 60 -3.02 11.51 5.54
CA PHE A 60 -2.02 10.78 6.32
C PHE A 60 -0.56 11.09 5.96
N ASN A 61 -0.27 11.63 4.78
CA ASN A 61 1.11 11.93 4.38
C ASN A 61 1.79 12.98 5.30
N PRO A 62 1.13 14.04 5.77
CA PRO A 62 1.77 14.97 6.72
C PRO A 62 2.23 14.29 8.01
N SER A 63 1.36 13.44 8.57
CA SER A 63 1.70 12.65 9.75
C SER A 63 2.75 11.58 9.44
N SER A 64 2.76 11.03 8.23
CA SER A 64 3.75 10.05 7.77
C SER A 64 5.15 10.64 7.80
N VAL A 65 5.31 11.82 7.22
CA VAL A 65 6.59 12.53 7.14
C VAL A 65 7.03 12.96 8.54
N ALA A 66 6.17 13.66 9.28
CA ALA A 66 6.49 14.21 10.60
C ALA A 66 6.87 13.13 11.64
N GLN A 67 6.33 11.92 11.51
CA GLN A 67 6.52 10.85 12.49
C GLN A 67 7.43 9.73 12.00
N ASP A 68 7.98 9.85 10.79
CA ASP A 68 8.66 8.77 10.08
C ASP A 68 7.85 7.45 10.14
N ARG A 69 6.61 7.50 9.68
CA ARG A 69 5.66 6.40 9.84
C ARG A 69 4.87 6.13 8.56
N GLU A 70 5.06 4.95 7.99
CA GLU A 70 4.24 4.51 6.86
C GLU A 70 2.79 4.24 7.27
N PHE A 71 1.86 4.75 6.47
CA PHE A 71 0.46 4.38 6.48
C PHE A 71 0.16 3.62 5.20
N ILE A 72 -0.68 2.59 5.29
CA ILE A 72 -1.02 1.73 4.16
C ILE A 72 -2.49 1.35 4.23
N GLY A 73 -3.13 1.15 3.09
CA GLY A 73 -4.53 0.80 3.00
C GLY A 73 -4.90 0.20 1.64
N ALA A 74 -6.13 -0.26 1.55
CA ALA A 74 -6.75 -0.64 0.29
C ALA A 74 -7.87 0.35 -0.06
N ILE A 75 -8.08 0.58 -1.34
CA ILE A 75 -9.24 1.30 -1.87
C ILE A 75 -10.29 0.27 -2.26
N TYR A 76 -11.48 0.39 -1.71
CA TYR A 76 -12.60 -0.50 -1.97
C TYR A 76 -13.65 0.22 -2.81
N ARG A 77 -14.23 -0.48 -3.78
CA ARG A 77 -15.49 -0.09 -4.41
C ARG A 77 -16.62 -0.88 -3.77
N CYS A 78 -17.56 -0.18 -3.15
CA CYS A 78 -18.78 -0.72 -2.56
C CYS A 78 -19.98 -0.09 -3.29
N ALA A 79 -20.74 -0.91 -4.02
CA ALA A 79 -21.74 -0.40 -4.98
C ALA A 79 -21.15 0.66 -5.95
N ASN A 80 -21.65 1.90 -5.86
CA ASN A 80 -21.27 3.01 -6.75
C ASN A 80 -20.22 3.96 -6.15
N HIS A 81 -19.69 3.65 -4.96
CA HIS A 81 -18.74 4.54 -4.29
C HIS A 81 -17.44 3.85 -3.92
N TYR A 82 -16.44 4.69 -3.72
CA TYR A 82 -15.11 4.28 -3.32
C TYR A 82 -14.85 4.71 -1.89
N HIS A 83 -14.11 3.87 -1.16
CA HIS A 83 -13.73 4.05 0.23
C HIS A 83 -12.28 3.65 0.39
N TYR A 84 -11.58 4.17 1.40
CA TYR A 84 -10.25 3.66 1.75
C TYR A 84 -10.26 3.03 3.13
N SER A 85 -9.47 1.97 3.31
CA SER A 85 -9.10 1.49 4.65
C SER A 85 -7.76 2.09 5.08
N LEU A 86 -7.45 1.94 6.37
CA LEU A 86 -6.21 2.42 6.96
C LEU A 86 -5.61 1.37 7.90
N ALA A 87 -4.32 1.14 7.76
CA ALA A 87 -3.46 0.53 8.73
C ALA A 87 -2.20 1.38 8.87
N ALA A 88 -1.66 1.45 10.07
CA ALA A 88 -0.52 2.31 10.36
C ALA A 88 0.66 1.46 10.82
N GLY A 89 1.82 1.64 10.19
CA GLY A 89 3.05 0.94 10.51
C GLY A 89 3.64 1.37 11.86
N ARG A 90 4.84 0.89 12.18
CA ARG A 90 5.59 1.34 13.37
C ARG A 90 6.45 2.55 12.99
N ARG A 91 6.48 3.55 13.86
CA ARG A 91 7.37 4.73 13.72
C ARG A 91 8.83 4.30 13.55
N GLY A 92 9.56 4.96 12.66
CA GLY A 92 10.98 4.76 12.36
C GLY A 92 11.35 3.40 11.77
N SER A 93 10.36 2.54 11.45
CA SER A 93 10.64 1.17 11.01
C SER A 93 10.74 1.01 9.50
N GLY A 94 10.26 2.00 8.72
CA GLY A 94 10.09 1.87 7.27
C GLY A 94 9.26 0.65 6.86
N LYS A 95 8.35 0.23 7.75
CA LYS A 95 7.54 -0.98 7.59
C LYS A 95 6.12 -0.74 8.09
N ALA A 96 5.16 -1.06 7.25
CA ALA A 96 3.77 -1.27 7.63
C ALA A 96 3.29 -2.67 7.24
N SER A 97 2.41 -3.24 8.06
CA SER A 97 1.71 -4.48 7.73
C SER A 97 0.22 -4.20 7.70
N ILE A 98 -0.44 -4.69 6.65
CA ILE A 98 -1.88 -4.61 6.50
C ILE A 98 -2.44 -6.01 6.27
N ARG A 99 -3.57 -6.29 6.91
CA ARG A 99 -4.48 -7.33 6.43
C ARG A 99 -5.49 -6.66 5.52
N VAL A 100 -5.60 -7.07 4.27
CA VAL A 100 -6.64 -6.55 3.39
C VAL A 100 -7.97 -7.19 3.81
N GLY A 101 -8.79 -6.45 4.55
CA GLY A 101 -10.08 -6.93 5.03
C GLY A 101 -11.05 -7.28 3.89
N ARG A 102 -11.86 -8.32 4.09
CA ARG A 102 -12.99 -8.62 3.20
C ARG A 102 -14.24 -7.90 3.71
N PHE A 103 -14.76 -6.98 2.92
CA PHE A 103 -16.03 -6.30 3.20
C PHE A 103 -17.11 -6.84 2.26
N PRO A 104 -18.22 -7.42 2.77
CA PRO A 104 -19.31 -7.92 1.92
C PRO A 104 -19.83 -6.84 0.97
N GLY A 105 -20.03 -7.19 -0.31
CA GLY A 105 -20.49 -6.25 -1.34
C GLY A 105 -19.43 -5.26 -1.84
N CYS A 106 -18.19 -5.36 -1.35
CA CYS A 106 -17.08 -4.52 -1.77
C CYS A 106 -15.99 -5.33 -2.48
N ARG A 107 -15.24 -4.67 -3.37
CA ARG A 107 -14.02 -5.22 -3.98
C ARG A 107 -12.86 -4.24 -3.88
N VAL A 108 -11.64 -4.75 -3.76
CA VAL A 108 -10.43 -3.92 -3.82
C VAL A 108 -10.23 -3.44 -5.25
N THR A 109 -9.94 -2.15 -5.41
CA THR A 109 -9.63 -1.51 -6.71
C THR A 109 -8.23 -0.94 -6.79
N ALA A 110 -7.58 -0.73 -5.64
CA ALA A 110 -6.20 -0.28 -5.56
C ALA A 110 -5.65 -0.54 -4.15
N MET A 111 -4.33 -0.53 -4.02
CA MET A 111 -3.62 -0.33 -2.75
C MET A 111 -3.12 1.11 -2.67
N TRP A 112 -2.88 1.62 -1.46
CA TRP A 112 -2.25 2.93 -1.27
C TRP A 112 -1.35 2.91 -0.04
N HIS A 113 -0.26 3.67 -0.07
CA HIS A 113 0.57 3.90 1.10
C HIS A 113 1.28 5.27 1.06
N THR A 114 1.91 5.62 2.17
CA THR A 114 2.82 6.74 2.30
C THR A 114 4.21 6.23 2.60
N HIS A 115 5.23 6.98 2.20
CA HIS A 115 6.56 6.81 2.79
C HIS A 115 6.79 7.83 3.90
N GLY A 116 7.42 7.40 5.00
CA GLY A 116 7.85 8.28 6.08
C GLY A 116 9.15 9.02 5.75
N ASN A 117 9.49 10.05 6.51
CA ASN A 117 10.75 10.82 6.48
C ASN A 117 11.26 11.33 5.11
N GLU A 118 12.27 12.22 5.16
CA GLU A 118 12.86 12.84 3.97
C GLU A 118 14.04 12.04 3.39
N ASN A 119 13.86 10.73 3.18
CA ASN A 119 14.88 9.91 2.53
C ASN A 119 14.68 9.87 1.01
N SER A 120 15.71 10.21 0.24
CA SER A 120 15.66 10.20 -1.23
C SER A 120 15.22 8.86 -1.85
N ARG A 121 15.41 7.73 -1.14
CA ARG A 121 14.96 6.38 -1.54
C ARG A 121 13.44 6.22 -1.46
N HIS A 122 12.78 6.99 -0.61
CA HIS A 122 11.34 6.98 -0.38
C HIS A 122 10.55 7.71 -1.49
N ARG A 123 11.18 7.97 -2.64
CA ARG A 123 10.50 8.48 -3.85
C ARG A 123 10.15 7.38 -4.85
N TYR A 124 10.47 6.12 -4.52
CA TYR A 124 10.35 4.98 -5.41
C TYR A 124 9.58 3.86 -4.74
N PHE A 125 8.76 3.15 -5.50
CA PHE A 125 8.14 1.90 -5.08
C PHE A 125 9.22 0.85 -4.84
N SER A 126 9.09 0.13 -3.72
CA SER A 126 9.94 -1.01 -3.39
C SER A 126 9.66 -2.21 -4.29
N ASP A 127 10.56 -3.19 -4.24
CA ASP A 127 10.34 -4.50 -4.90
C ASP A 127 9.08 -5.21 -4.38
N LEU A 128 8.79 -5.06 -3.09
CA LEU A 128 7.60 -5.58 -2.44
C LEU A 128 6.34 -4.87 -2.94
N ASP A 129 6.37 -3.55 -3.08
CA ASP A 129 5.21 -2.79 -3.56
C ASP A 129 4.83 -3.23 -4.97
N THR A 130 5.83 -3.33 -5.86
CA THR A 130 5.55 -3.77 -7.23
C THR A 130 5.08 -5.22 -7.25
N GLN A 131 5.64 -6.11 -6.44
CA GLN A 131 5.14 -7.50 -6.33
C GLN A 131 3.70 -7.57 -5.82
N LEU A 132 3.32 -6.72 -4.86
CA LEU A 132 1.97 -6.70 -4.33
C LEU A 132 0.95 -6.24 -5.38
N ALA A 133 1.29 -5.19 -6.15
CA ALA A 133 0.46 -4.73 -7.27
C ALA A 133 0.26 -5.85 -8.30
N GLU A 134 1.33 -6.53 -8.72
CA GLU A 134 1.27 -7.65 -9.67
C GLU A 134 0.46 -8.83 -9.12
N THR A 135 0.62 -9.16 -7.84
CA THR A 135 -0.07 -10.31 -7.23
C THR A 135 -1.57 -10.05 -7.11
N LEU A 136 -1.93 -8.84 -6.67
CA LEU A 136 -3.33 -8.46 -6.47
C LEU A 136 -4.02 -8.02 -7.76
N GLN A 137 -3.27 -7.80 -8.84
CA GLN A 137 -3.77 -7.27 -10.11
C GLN A 137 -4.54 -5.96 -9.94
N VAL A 138 -4.05 -5.09 -9.06
CA VAL A 138 -4.58 -3.74 -8.82
C VAL A 138 -3.44 -2.72 -8.74
N PRO A 139 -3.67 -1.45 -9.12
CA PRO A 139 -2.67 -0.41 -8.97
C PRO A 139 -2.32 -0.12 -7.51
N PHE A 140 -1.11 0.36 -7.28
CA PHE A 140 -0.61 0.79 -5.98
C PHE A 140 -0.23 2.26 -6.02
N TYR A 141 -0.88 3.07 -5.19
CA TYR A 141 -0.59 4.48 -5.01
C TYR A 141 0.43 4.71 -3.89
N MET A 142 1.34 5.65 -4.08
CA MET A 142 2.34 6.01 -3.07
C MET A 142 2.46 7.53 -3.01
N ALA A 143 2.31 8.09 -1.82
CA ALA A 143 2.67 9.48 -1.53
C ALA A 143 4.06 9.56 -0.89
N ASP A 144 4.90 10.45 -1.39
CA ASP A 144 6.24 10.71 -0.84
C ASP A 144 6.32 12.03 -0.08
N TYR A 145 7.44 12.22 0.62
CA TYR A 145 7.74 13.40 1.41
C TYR A 145 7.85 14.70 0.58
N THR A 146 7.94 14.60 -0.75
CA THR A 146 7.97 15.78 -1.64
C THR A 146 6.58 16.23 -2.10
N GLY A 147 5.54 15.57 -1.60
CA GLY A 147 4.15 15.84 -1.93
C GLY A 147 3.76 15.34 -3.32
N HIS A 148 4.49 14.39 -3.89
CA HIS A 148 4.08 13.72 -5.13
C HIS A 148 3.24 12.49 -4.81
N LEU A 149 2.13 12.35 -5.54
CA LEU A 149 1.40 11.09 -5.62
C LEU A 149 1.83 10.34 -6.88
N ARG A 150 2.26 9.10 -6.71
CA ARG A 150 2.65 8.20 -7.79
C ARG A 150 1.74 6.99 -7.81
N ILE A 151 1.63 6.37 -8.98
CA ILE A 151 0.90 5.12 -9.19
C ILE A 151 1.84 4.14 -9.90
N PHE A 152 1.83 2.89 -9.44
CA PHE A 152 2.40 1.75 -10.14
C PHE A 152 1.26 0.79 -10.49
N ALA A 153 1.08 0.49 -11.77
CA ALA A 153 0.09 -0.48 -12.25
C ALA A 153 0.76 -1.85 -12.53
N PRO A 154 -0.01 -2.96 -12.44
CA PRO A 154 0.49 -4.26 -12.88
C PRO A 154 1.01 -4.20 -14.33
N GLY A 155 2.20 -4.77 -14.57
CA GLY A 155 2.88 -4.72 -15.86
C GLY A 155 3.69 -3.44 -16.13
N ASP A 156 3.64 -2.43 -15.26
CA ASP A 156 4.49 -1.24 -15.40
C ASP A 156 5.97 -1.59 -15.35
N LYS A 157 6.78 -0.82 -16.07
CA LYS A 157 8.22 -1.05 -16.17
C LYS A 157 8.90 -0.87 -14.80
N LYS A 158 9.59 -1.92 -14.37
CA LYS A 158 10.48 -1.90 -13.20
C LYS A 158 11.89 -1.44 -13.59
N MET A 159 12.60 -0.86 -12.64
CA MET A 159 13.99 -0.46 -12.79
C MET A 159 14.88 -1.68 -12.99
N THR A 160 15.94 -1.48 -13.77
CA THR A 160 17.04 -2.45 -13.85
C THR A 160 17.87 -2.43 -12.57
N ARG A 161 18.59 -3.52 -12.26
CA ARG A 161 19.57 -3.57 -11.15
C ARG A 161 20.56 -2.40 -11.20
N PHE A 162 21.04 -2.09 -12.40
CA PHE A 162 22.02 -1.03 -12.59
C PHE A 162 21.44 0.33 -12.20
N THR A 163 20.21 0.63 -12.64
CA THR A 163 19.51 1.85 -12.27
C THR A 163 19.24 1.92 -10.77
N ALA A 164 18.73 0.84 -10.17
CA ALA A 164 18.46 0.76 -8.73
C ALA A 164 19.73 0.98 -7.90
N ARG A 165 20.84 0.34 -8.29
CA ARG A 165 22.15 0.52 -7.64
C ARG A 165 22.67 1.95 -7.76
N LYS A 166 22.57 2.56 -8.94
CA LYS A 166 22.99 3.96 -9.16
C LYS A 166 22.21 4.94 -8.27
N LEU A 167 20.95 4.61 -7.96
CA LEU A 167 20.08 5.40 -7.08
C LEU A 167 20.22 5.02 -5.59
N GLY A 168 21.09 4.07 -5.25
CA GLY A 168 21.30 3.62 -3.88
C GLY A 168 20.16 2.79 -3.29
N LEU A 169 19.27 2.22 -4.12
CA LEU A 169 18.13 1.39 -3.69
C LEU A 169 18.52 -0.06 -3.35
N GLY A 170 19.78 -0.43 -3.59
CA GLY A 170 20.31 -1.77 -3.36
C GLY A 170 20.47 -2.58 -4.65
N LEU A 171 20.59 -3.89 -4.51
CA LEU A 171 20.86 -4.82 -5.62
C LEU A 171 19.61 -5.58 -6.09
N ASN A 172 18.47 -5.40 -5.41
CA ASN A 172 17.24 -6.09 -5.76
C ASN A 172 16.69 -5.58 -7.09
N ASN A 173 16.07 -6.49 -7.83
CA ASN A 173 15.19 -6.13 -8.93
C ASN A 173 13.84 -5.66 -8.38
N GLY A 174 13.13 -4.88 -9.18
CA GLY A 174 11.70 -4.67 -8.95
C GLY A 174 11.32 -3.33 -8.34
N PHE A 175 12.28 -2.46 -8.00
CA PHE A 175 11.97 -1.07 -7.71
C PHE A 175 11.32 -0.39 -8.92
N ALA A 176 10.45 0.57 -8.69
CA ALA A 176 9.85 1.35 -9.77
C ALA A 176 9.69 2.82 -9.38
N THR A 177 9.79 3.70 -10.39
CA THR A 177 9.47 5.13 -10.20
C THR A 177 7.97 5.36 -10.11
N GLY A 178 7.18 4.53 -10.81
CA GLY A 178 5.76 4.79 -11.06
C GLY A 178 5.51 6.04 -11.90
N SER A 179 4.26 6.23 -12.28
CA SER A 179 3.77 7.41 -12.99
C SER A 179 3.24 8.44 -12.00
N LEU A 180 3.44 9.73 -12.26
CA LEU A 180 2.81 10.78 -11.46
C LEU A 180 1.29 10.80 -11.72
N VAL A 181 0.50 10.82 -10.64
CA VAL A 181 -0.95 10.95 -10.76
C VAL A 181 -1.29 12.37 -11.23
N LYS A 182 -2.18 12.44 -12.22
CA LYS A 182 -2.65 13.69 -12.82
C LYS A 182 -4.14 13.87 -12.60
N ASP A 183 -4.58 15.12 -12.55
CA ASP A 183 -5.99 15.49 -12.53
C ASP A 183 -6.63 15.43 -13.93
N ALA A 184 -7.90 15.82 -14.03
CA ALA A 184 -8.64 15.87 -15.29
C ALA A 184 -8.06 16.86 -16.31
N ARG A 185 -7.26 17.83 -15.88
CA ARG A 185 -6.58 18.82 -16.72
C ARG A 185 -5.19 18.35 -17.15
N GLY A 186 -4.75 17.19 -16.67
CA GLY A 186 -3.41 16.66 -16.91
C GLY A 186 -2.33 17.24 -16.00
N GLU A 187 -2.72 18.05 -15.01
CA GLU A 187 -1.81 18.64 -14.03
C GLU A 187 -1.46 17.61 -12.95
N ARG A 188 -0.23 17.67 -12.44
CA ARG A 188 0.24 16.74 -11.41
C ARG A 188 -0.44 17.06 -10.09
N ILE A 189 -1.03 16.05 -9.45
CA ILE A 189 -1.61 16.19 -8.12
C ILE A 189 -0.49 16.45 -7.10
N ARG A 190 -0.74 17.41 -6.21
CA ARG A 190 0.07 17.67 -5.01
C ARG A 190 -0.63 17.16 -3.76
N ILE A 191 0.14 16.45 -2.94
CA ILE A 191 -0.30 15.90 -1.67
C ILE A 191 0.31 16.72 -0.53
N ALA A 192 -0.46 16.90 0.54
CA ALA A 192 0.02 17.54 1.76
C ALA A 192 1.24 16.82 2.35
N THR A 193 2.17 17.58 2.93
CA THR A 193 3.43 17.10 3.55
C THR A 193 3.61 17.71 4.92
#